data_AF-A0A4D4K5S0-F1
#
_entry.id   AF-A0A4D4K5S0-F1
#
_cell.length_a   1.000
_cell.length_b   1.000
_cell.length_c   1.000
_cell.angle_alpha   90.00
_cell.angle_beta   90.00
_cell.angle_gamma   90.00
#
_symmetry.space_group_name_H-M   'P 1'
#
loop_
_entity.id
_entity.type
_entity.pdbx_description
1 polymer ?
#
loop_
_entity_poly.entity_id
_entity_poly.type
_entity_poly.pdbx_seq_one_letter_code
_entity_poly.pdbx_strand_id
1 'polypeptide(L)' 'MTRQWLHAMRLGFEHPAHGQWVEFESAYPDDLRGALDIVRAESA' A
#
# COMPACT_ATOMS: atom_id res chain seq x y z
N MET A 1 -11.96 8.20 16.71
CA MET A 1 -11.38 6.98 16.10
C MET A 1 -10.01 7.31 15.54
N THR A 2 -8.98 6.53 15.85
CA THR A 2 -7.70 6.53 15.12
C THR A 2 -7.81 5.58 13.93
N ARG A 3 -7.09 5.87 12.82
CA ARG A 3 -7.12 5.00 11.64
C ARG A 3 -6.47 3.65 11.93
N GLN A 4 -6.95 2.59 11.29
CA GLN A 4 -6.28 1.29 11.31
C GLN A 4 -4.96 1.35 10.54
N TRP A 5 -3.98 0.56 11.00
CA TRP A 5 -2.67 0.41 10.35
C TRP A 5 -2.75 -0.63 9.22
N LEU A 6 -3.63 -0.36 8.25
CA LEU A 6 -3.92 -1.25 7.13
C LEU A 6 -4.08 -0.42 5.86
N HIS A 7 -3.31 -0.75 4.81
CA HIS A 7 -3.41 -0.12 3.50
C HIS A 7 -3.11 -1.13 2.39
N ALA A 8 -4.01 -1.24 1.42
CA ALA A 8 -3.86 -2.14 0.27
C ALA A 8 -2.97 -1.47 -0.79
N MET A 9 -1.66 -1.72 -0.70
CA MET A 9 -0.67 -1.14 -1.63
C MET A 9 -0.81 -1.65 -3.06
N ARG A 10 -1.31 -2.88 -3.26
CA ARG A 10 -1.43 -3.51 -4.58
C ARG A 10 -2.75 -4.24 -4.73
N LEU A 11 -3.36 -4.09 -5.89
CA LEU A 11 -4.59 -4.78 -6.30
C LEU A 11 -4.36 -5.43 -7.66
N GLY A 12 -4.58 -6.74 -7.76
CA GLY A 12 -4.48 -7.49 -9.01
C GLY A 12 -5.74 -8.30 -9.27
N PHE A 13 -6.25 -8.25 -10.51
CA PHE A 13 -7.43 -9.01 -10.94
C PHE A 13 -7.49 -9.13 -12.48
N GLU A 14 -8.38 -9.99 -12.97
CA GLU A 14 -8.66 -10.14 -14.40
C GLU A 14 -9.49 -8.96 -14.93
N HIS A 15 -9.03 -8.31 -15.99
CA HIS A 15 -9.72 -7.15 -16.55
C HIS A 15 -11.08 -7.56 -17.15
N PRO A 16 -12.19 -6.97 -16.68
CA PRO A 16 -13.54 -7.47 -16.99
C PRO A 16 -13.92 -7.34 -18.46
N ALA A 17 -13.28 -6.46 -19.21
CA ALA A 17 -13.57 -6.27 -20.63
C ALA A 17 -12.67 -7.08 -21.57
N HIS A 18 -11.53 -7.61 -21.10
CA HIS A 18 -10.48 -8.15 -21.99
C HIS A 18 -9.90 -9.49 -21.53
N GLY A 19 -10.17 -9.92 -20.29
CA GLY A 19 -9.69 -11.19 -19.73
C GLY A 19 -8.19 -11.22 -19.37
N GLN A 20 -7.48 -10.11 -19.52
CA GLN A 20 -6.06 -10.01 -19.21
C GLN A 20 -5.84 -9.66 -17.74
N TRP A 21 -4.81 -10.23 -17.12
CA TRP A 21 -4.41 -9.86 -15.77
C TRP A 21 -3.91 -8.41 -15.73
N VAL A 22 -4.40 -7.62 -14.76
CA VAL A 22 -3.94 -6.25 -14.53
C VAL A 22 -3.58 -6.05 -13.06
N GLU A 23 -2.58 -5.21 -12.83
CA GLU A 23 -2.15 -4.83 -11.48
C GLU A 23 -2.13 -3.31 -11.33
N PHE A 24 -2.57 -2.84 -10.17
CA PHE A 24 -2.57 -1.44 -9.77
C PHE A 24 -1.76 -1.30 -8.48
N GLU A 25 -0.95 -0.25 -8.41
CA GLU A 25 -0.14 0.07 -7.24
C GLU A 25 -0.49 1.46 -6.71
N SER A 26 -0.47 1.60 -5.38
CA SER A 26 -0.60 2.89 -4.70
C SER A 26 0.61 3.13 -3.80
N ALA A 27 0.98 4.39 -3.62
CA ALA A 27 2.03 4.76 -2.67
C ALA A 27 1.53 4.60 -1.22
N TYR A 28 2.45 4.37 -0.28
CA TYR A 28 2.12 4.44 1.14
C TYR A 28 1.59 5.84 1.47
N PRO A 29 0.44 5.93 2.15
CA PRO A 29 -0.07 7.21 2.65
C PRO A 29 0.89 7.81 3.68
N ASP A 30 0.93 9.14 3.73
CA ASP A 30 1.98 9.91 4.44
C ASP A 30 2.07 9.58 5.93
N ASP A 31 0.93 9.29 6.54
CA ASP A 31 0.79 8.89 7.93
C ASP A 31 1.34 7.49 8.24
N LEU A 32 1.37 6.56 7.28
CA LEU A 32 2.09 5.28 7.41
C LEU A 32 3.57 5.45 7.13
N ARG A 33 3.92 6.31 6.17
CA ARG A 33 5.29 6.53 5.73
C ARG A 33 6.15 7.06 6.88
N GLY A 34 5.67 8.09 7.58
CA GLY A 34 6.38 8.66 8.73
C GLY A 34 6.65 7.65 9.84
N ALA A 35 5.67 6.79 10.17
CA ALA A 35 5.85 5.73 11.15
C ALA A 35 6.88 4.68 10.70
N LEU A 36 6.89 4.32 9.41
CA LEU A 36 7.85 3.37 8.86
C LEU A 36 9.28 3.93 8.84
N ASP A 37 9.43 5.22 8.55
CA ASP A 37 10.75 5.88 8.53
C ASP A 37 11.39 5.92 9.92
N ILE A 38 10.60 6.12 10.98
CA ILE A 38 11.08 6.03 12.38
C ILE A 38 11.62 4.62 12.68
N VAL A 39 10.84 3.58 12.41
CA VAL A 39 11.27 2.19 12.66
C VAL A 39 12.53 1.84 11.88
N ARG A 40 12.66 2.32 10.63
CA ARG A 40 13.86 2.13 9.82
C ARG A 40 15.09 2.81 10.42
N ALA A 41 14.93 4.01 10.97
CA ALA A 41 16.02 4.75 11.59
C ALA A 41 16.51 4.09 12.90
N GLU A 42 15.61 3.48 13.67
CA GLU A 42 15.96 2.76 14.92
C GLU A 42 16.61 1.39 14.68
N SER A 43 16.45 0.83 13.48
CA SER A 43 16.97 -0.49 13.11
C SER A 43 18.35 -0.45 12.43
N ALA A 44 18.94 0.74 12.26
CA ALA A 44 20.23 0.99 11.64
C ALA A 44 21.34 1.15 12.70
#